data_AF-A0A267GDH3-F1
#
_entry.id   AF-A0A267GDH3-F1
#
_cell.length_a   1.000
_cell.length_b   1.000
_cell.length_c   1.000
_cell.angle_alpha   90.00
_cell.angle_beta   90.00
_cell.angle_gamma   90.00
#
_symmetry.space_group_name_H-M   'P 1'
#
loop_
_entity.id
_entity.type
_entity.pdbx_description
1 polymer ?
#
loop_
_entity_poly.entity_id
_entity_poly.type
_entity_poly.pdbx_seq_one_letter_code
_entity_poly.pdbx_strand_id
1 'polypeptide(L)'
;MRRDLRPPDRLPEAEAAELRADAEASLEHWAGQLRRKFSAEFAAAVRAIGWPFNSGGSTGGGSADTSTPVSASGSASSGTSGSSGGKERDFVVSFRRFAQLQVPAEASGRSLPPLEVMLEPFRKKFAFHFSGDRPTNDPARPEIFLTQVLKWIKEHDAFLGQVVQPCLDQVGMSAWDVREEFASGLMELVKRKLGQLLEQYRELPDKEEADLRLAHLINELLALDRELAAVGLPSAAATVGSVLGEPRWLAWWEGLEAKFAQARLDEILLAGDAWSPAGGVEDSSSSSSAAVPQCAEAVMALVQALGGRANLLRTDLHKRARLFRVQLDVLEDFRVRLRQVTRRYPTSDPRWFGALNSLQFARDSLTDWADQLDYAELSRLPESERSIHGAVAAASGTAGDEAASRAPATAAAGLADLSSAAIADDDDSSGAGVFAPVARRLAATQSELLESLVRGILDQLAALLESLGPDTFLSGRPSDAPALAALFLAVRDSLQACRDRLQPAVFRPVWRRLAAGLNRLLMRQLLGMRFSHAGGLQFAHTVTKVFMPVFAQYCGRPDRLLAESAQACCLLGLARGTAALLRQALAGPPRDGEDPLRMLLDLGVSSLTPEEALAVLKRRIDLDQA
;
A
#
# COMPACT_ATOMS: atom_id res chain seq x y z
N MET A 1 -29.93 -5.35 -77.88
CA MET A 1 -30.82 -6.21 -77.08
C MET A 1 -29.94 -7.19 -76.30
N ARG A 2 -29.98 -7.09 -74.96
CA ARG A 2 -29.24 -7.94 -74.01
C ARG A 2 -29.83 -9.36 -74.00
N ARG A 3 -28.98 -10.38 -73.86
CA ARG A 3 -29.37 -11.75 -73.50
C ARG A 3 -28.98 -11.98 -72.04
N ASP A 4 -29.99 -12.14 -71.20
CA ASP A 4 -29.86 -12.41 -69.77
C ASP A 4 -29.51 -13.89 -69.53
N LEU A 5 -28.39 -14.14 -68.83
CA LEU A 5 -27.99 -15.43 -68.30
C LEU A 5 -28.76 -15.69 -66.99
N ARG A 6 -29.57 -16.76 -66.94
CA ARG A 6 -30.21 -17.25 -65.71
C ARG A 6 -29.17 -17.86 -64.75
N PRO A 7 -29.33 -17.72 -63.42
CA PRO A 7 -28.48 -18.40 -62.44
C PRO A 7 -28.85 -19.90 -62.34
N PRO A 8 -27.90 -20.78 -61.94
CA PRO A 8 -28.12 -22.22 -61.86
C PRO A 8 -29.04 -22.64 -60.69
N ASP A 9 -29.78 -23.74 -60.90
CA ASP A 9 -30.76 -24.33 -59.98
C ASP A 9 -30.13 -24.74 -58.63
N ARG A 10 -30.83 -24.46 -57.51
CA ARG A 10 -30.38 -24.80 -56.15
C ARG A 10 -30.67 -26.28 -55.85
N LEU A 11 -29.66 -27.01 -55.39
CA LEU A 11 -29.76 -28.37 -54.85
C LEU A 11 -30.73 -28.42 -53.64
N PRO A 12 -31.46 -29.52 -53.41
CA PRO A 12 -32.30 -29.70 -52.21
C PRO A 12 -31.45 -29.73 -50.93
N GLU A 13 -31.92 -29.06 -49.87
CA GLU A 13 -31.14 -28.81 -48.64
C GLU A 13 -30.59 -30.07 -47.95
N ALA A 14 -31.31 -31.19 -48.02
CA ALA A 14 -30.89 -32.45 -47.42
C ALA A 14 -29.66 -33.06 -48.12
N GLU A 15 -29.63 -33.03 -49.45
CA GLU A 15 -28.54 -33.56 -50.27
C GLU A 15 -27.30 -32.65 -50.20
N ALA A 16 -27.51 -31.34 -50.07
CA ALA A 16 -26.45 -30.37 -49.81
C ALA A 16 -25.84 -30.52 -48.39
N ALA A 17 -26.63 -30.94 -47.40
CA ALA A 17 -26.15 -31.21 -46.05
C ALA A 17 -25.34 -32.51 -45.97
N GLU A 18 -25.78 -33.57 -46.65
CA GLU A 18 -25.08 -34.85 -46.74
C GLU A 18 -23.72 -34.70 -47.45
N LEU A 19 -23.69 -33.98 -48.58
CA LEU A 19 -22.43 -33.65 -49.28
C LEU A 19 -21.47 -32.79 -48.44
N ARG A 20 -21.98 -31.89 -47.60
CA ARG A 20 -21.13 -31.12 -46.67
C ARG A 20 -20.53 -32.01 -45.60
N ALA A 21 -21.32 -32.91 -45.00
CA ALA A 21 -20.85 -33.86 -44.00
C ALA A 21 -19.79 -34.81 -44.57
N ASP A 22 -19.99 -35.35 -45.78
CA ASP A 22 -19.01 -36.21 -46.45
C ASP A 22 -17.72 -35.45 -46.82
N ALA A 23 -17.85 -34.19 -47.24
CA ALA A 23 -16.71 -33.33 -47.51
C ALA A 23 -15.93 -33.00 -46.23
N GLU A 24 -16.61 -32.71 -45.12
CA GLU A 24 -16.00 -32.46 -43.81
C GLU A 24 -15.28 -33.71 -43.29
N ALA A 25 -15.92 -34.88 -43.32
CA ALA A 25 -15.31 -36.15 -42.93
C ALA A 25 -14.08 -36.51 -43.80
N SER A 26 -14.16 -36.25 -45.12
CA SER A 26 -13.04 -36.45 -46.04
C SER A 26 -11.88 -35.49 -45.75
N LEU A 27 -12.19 -34.21 -45.46
CA LEU A 27 -11.20 -33.21 -45.08
C LEU A 27 -10.50 -33.59 -43.77
N GLU A 28 -11.24 -34.01 -42.75
CA GLU A 28 -10.68 -34.49 -41.49
C GLU A 28 -9.77 -35.72 -41.68
N HIS A 29 -10.21 -36.68 -42.51
CA HIS A 29 -9.42 -37.87 -42.83
C HIS A 29 -8.07 -37.52 -43.48
N TRP A 30 -8.07 -36.70 -44.52
CA TRP A 30 -6.86 -36.29 -45.23
C TRP A 30 -5.98 -35.37 -44.39
N ALA A 31 -6.57 -34.45 -43.61
CA ALA A 31 -5.84 -33.63 -42.65
C ALA A 31 -5.12 -34.49 -41.60
N GLY A 32 -5.78 -35.55 -41.10
CA GLY A 32 -5.18 -36.53 -40.19
C GLY A 32 -4.00 -37.29 -40.82
N GLN A 33 -4.13 -37.75 -42.07
CA GLN A 33 -3.03 -38.40 -42.79
C GLN A 33 -1.84 -37.47 -43.03
N LEU A 34 -2.10 -36.25 -43.51
CA LEU A 34 -1.06 -35.24 -43.77
C LEU A 34 -0.34 -34.86 -42.48
N ARG A 35 -1.08 -34.66 -41.38
CA ARG A 35 -0.50 -34.38 -40.06
C ARG A 35 0.44 -35.48 -39.59
N ARG A 36 0.05 -36.76 -39.74
CA ARG A 36 0.92 -37.90 -39.40
C ARG A 36 2.18 -37.93 -40.27
N LYS A 37 2.04 -37.73 -41.58
CA LYS A 37 3.17 -37.74 -42.51
C LYS A 37 4.16 -36.62 -42.23
N PHE A 38 3.69 -35.37 -42.16
CA PHE A 38 4.55 -34.21 -41.89
C PHE A 38 5.13 -34.22 -40.49
N SER A 39 4.41 -34.72 -39.48
CA SER A 39 4.95 -34.92 -38.14
C SER A 39 6.13 -35.91 -38.15
N ALA A 40 6.04 -37.02 -38.89
CA ALA A 40 7.12 -38.01 -39.00
C ALA A 40 8.34 -37.46 -39.75
N GLU A 41 8.12 -36.77 -40.88
CA GLU A 41 9.18 -36.10 -41.65
C GLU A 41 9.89 -35.03 -40.80
N PHE A 42 9.11 -34.19 -40.12
CA PHE A 42 9.65 -33.15 -39.25
C PHE A 42 10.39 -33.74 -38.04
N ALA A 43 9.87 -34.78 -37.39
CA ALA A 43 10.56 -35.47 -36.30
C ALA A 43 11.89 -36.11 -36.73
N ALA A 44 12.04 -36.51 -38.00
CA ALA A 44 13.32 -36.94 -38.54
C ALA A 44 14.29 -35.77 -38.71
N ALA A 45 13.81 -34.63 -39.23
CA ALA A 45 14.61 -33.42 -39.41
C ALA A 45 15.08 -32.82 -38.07
N VAL A 46 14.20 -32.77 -37.06
CA VAL A 46 14.51 -32.36 -35.67
C VAL A 46 15.63 -33.23 -35.08
N ARG A 47 15.56 -34.55 -35.27
CA ARG A 47 16.64 -35.46 -34.84
C ARG A 47 17.94 -35.22 -35.60
N ALA A 48 17.87 -34.94 -36.91
CA ALA A 48 19.05 -34.74 -37.75
C ALA A 48 19.87 -33.51 -37.33
N ILE A 49 19.21 -32.43 -36.89
CA ILE A 49 19.87 -31.22 -36.38
C ILE A 49 20.40 -31.37 -34.94
N GLY A 50 20.17 -32.52 -34.29
CA GLY A 50 20.62 -32.75 -32.92
C GLY A 50 19.78 -32.03 -31.87
N TRP A 51 18.50 -31.76 -32.16
CA TRP A 51 17.58 -31.16 -31.19
C TRP A 51 17.08 -32.20 -30.17
N PRO A 52 16.94 -31.83 -28.88
CA PRO A 52 17.35 -30.55 -28.28
C PRO A 52 18.86 -30.48 -28.11
N PHE A 53 19.43 -29.28 -28.22
CA PHE A 53 20.88 -29.11 -28.17
C PHE A 53 21.38 -29.52 -26.78
N ASN A 54 22.28 -30.49 -26.73
CA ASN A 54 22.87 -30.89 -25.45
C ASN A 54 23.84 -29.77 -25.01
N SER A 55 23.52 -29.09 -23.92
CA SER A 55 24.55 -28.37 -23.16
C SER A 55 25.65 -29.38 -22.84
N GLY A 56 26.90 -29.11 -23.18
CA GLY A 56 28.04 -30.01 -22.92
C GLY A 56 27.93 -30.66 -21.54
N GLY A 57 27.94 -31.99 -21.53
CA GLY A 57 27.91 -32.75 -20.30
C GLY A 57 29.21 -32.52 -19.53
N SER A 58 29.10 -31.95 -18.33
CA SER A 58 30.12 -32.11 -17.30
C SER A 58 29.47 -32.75 -16.08
N THR A 59 29.57 -34.07 -16.03
CA THR A 59 29.59 -34.84 -14.79
C THR A 59 31.04 -35.26 -14.55
N GLY A 60 31.69 -34.70 -13.53
CA GLY A 60 33.01 -35.11 -13.07
C GLY A 60 33.73 -34.00 -12.31
N GLY A 61 33.91 -34.18 -10.99
CA GLY A 61 34.56 -33.20 -10.12
C GLY A 61 36.08 -33.15 -10.26
N GLY A 62 36.66 -32.04 -9.78
CA GLY A 62 38.10 -31.83 -9.65
C GLY A 62 38.43 -30.36 -9.44
N SER A 63 39.08 -30.06 -8.32
CA SER A 63 39.38 -28.73 -7.77
C SER A 63 40.29 -27.82 -8.61
N ALA A 64 40.18 -26.54 -8.23
CA ALA A 64 41.23 -25.52 -8.11
C ALA A 64 41.66 -24.73 -9.37
N ASP A 65 41.37 -23.42 -9.27
CA ASP A 65 42.33 -22.31 -9.25
C ASP A 65 42.37 -21.28 -10.41
N THR A 66 42.15 -20.03 -9.94
CA THR A 66 42.71 -18.71 -10.31
C THR A 66 42.38 -18.00 -11.65
N SER A 67 41.67 -16.88 -11.48
CA SER A 67 41.93 -15.50 -11.98
C SER A 67 42.01 -15.14 -13.48
N THR A 68 41.12 -14.18 -13.79
CA THR A 68 41.28 -12.96 -14.61
C THR A 68 41.08 -12.98 -16.13
N PRO A 69 40.50 -11.88 -16.69
CA PRO A 69 39.87 -11.86 -18.00
C PRO A 69 40.82 -11.36 -19.09
N VAL A 70 40.70 -11.89 -20.31
CA VAL A 70 41.37 -11.33 -21.49
C VAL A 70 40.40 -11.16 -22.64
N SER A 71 40.54 -9.96 -23.22
CA SER A 71 39.84 -9.33 -24.31
C SER A 71 39.67 -10.15 -25.59
N ALA A 72 38.67 -9.68 -26.34
CA ALA A 72 38.45 -9.93 -27.76
C ALA A 72 39.74 -9.91 -28.60
N SER A 73 39.90 -10.93 -29.44
CA SER A 73 40.48 -10.78 -30.77
C SER A 73 39.99 -11.92 -31.65
N GLY A 74 39.50 -11.56 -32.82
CA GLY A 74 38.93 -12.49 -33.79
C GLY A 74 39.95 -13.51 -34.28
N SER A 75 39.45 -14.70 -34.59
CA SER A 75 40.03 -15.60 -35.57
C SER A 75 38.91 -16.50 -36.08
N ALA A 76 38.45 -16.18 -37.29
CA ALA A 76 37.60 -17.04 -38.08
C ALA A 76 38.38 -18.33 -38.39
N SER A 77 38.01 -19.43 -37.75
CA SER A 77 38.42 -20.77 -38.16
C SER A 77 37.36 -21.35 -39.10
N SER A 78 37.58 -21.11 -40.39
CA SER A 78 36.95 -21.84 -41.49
C SER A 78 37.32 -23.32 -41.45
N GLY A 79 36.34 -24.20 -41.33
CA GLY A 79 36.54 -25.64 -41.54
C GLY A 79 35.37 -26.51 -41.08
N THR A 80 34.48 -26.86 -42.02
CA THR A 80 33.39 -27.88 -42.03
C THR A 80 31.96 -27.36 -42.29
N SER A 81 31.75 -26.61 -43.38
CA SER A 81 30.43 -26.02 -43.73
C SER A 81 29.52 -26.89 -44.63
N GLY A 82 29.93 -28.09 -45.06
CA GLY A 82 29.17 -28.86 -46.07
C GLY A 82 27.98 -29.66 -45.54
N SER A 83 28.03 -30.19 -44.31
CA SER A 83 27.03 -31.14 -43.79
C SER A 83 26.01 -30.52 -42.83
N SER A 84 26.31 -29.42 -42.14
CA SER A 84 25.38 -28.79 -41.18
C SER A 84 24.29 -27.98 -41.89
N GLY A 85 24.66 -27.21 -42.92
CA GLY A 85 23.72 -26.36 -43.66
C GLY A 85 22.64 -27.13 -44.43
N GLY A 86 22.91 -28.38 -44.83
CA GLY A 86 21.89 -29.26 -45.45
C GLY A 86 20.81 -29.67 -44.45
N LYS A 87 21.22 -30.08 -43.25
CA LYS A 87 20.30 -30.54 -42.19
C LYS A 87 19.41 -29.41 -41.68
N GLU A 88 19.96 -28.20 -41.54
CA GLU A 88 19.19 -27.02 -41.15
C GLU A 88 18.20 -26.59 -42.24
N ARG A 89 18.59 -26.65 -43.52
CA ARG A 89 17.67 -26.41 -44.64
C ARG A 89 16.52 -27.42 -44.65
N ASP A 90 16.81 -28.70 -44.45
CA ASP A 90 15.78 -29.74 -44.38
C ASP A 90 14.82 -29.50 -43.21
N PHE A 91 15.34 -29.12 -42.03
CA PHE A 91 14.53 -28.70 -40.88
C PHE A 91 13.60 -27.55 -41.23
N VAL A 92 14.14 -26.47 -41.82
CA VAL A 92 13.38 -25.27 -42.19
C VAL A 92 12.27 -25.60 -43.20
N VAL A 93 12.54 -26.45 -44.19
CA VAL A 93 11.54 -26.87 -45.18
C VAL A 93 10.45 -27.72 -44.55
N SER A 94 10.83 -28.72 -43.74
CA SER A 94 9.86 -29.59 -43.05
C SER A 94 9.03 -28.81 -42.03
N PHE A 95 9.63 -27.85 -41.30
CA PHE A 95 8.92 -26.97 -40.38
C PHE A 95 7.85 -26.16 -41.09
N ARG A 96 8.20 -25.48 -42.19
CA ARG A 96 7.26 -24.66 -42.96
C ARG A 96 6.09 -25.46 -43.52
N ARG A 97 6.37 -26.63 -44.12
CA ARG A 97 5.31 -27.54 -44.61
C ARG A 97 4.37 -28.00 -43.51
N PHE A 98 4.92 -28.26 -42.32
CA PHE A 98 4.11 -28.71 -41.21
C PHE A 98 3.29 -27.57 -40.58
N ALA A 99 3.87 -26.37 -40.47
CA ALA A 99 3.16 -25.16 -40.02
C ALA A 99 2.01 -24.77 -40.97
N GLN A 100 2.18 -24.95 -42.28
CA GLN A 100 1.15 -24.69 -43.30
C GLN A 100 -0.12 -25.55 -43.15
N LEU A 101 -0.07 -26.67 -42.41
CA LEU A 101 -1.27 -27.46 -42.12
C LEU A 101 -2.20 -26.77 -41.11
N GLN A 102 -1.78 -25.66 -40.50
CA GLN A 102 -2.61 -24.91 -39.57
C GLN A 102 -3.38 -23.83 -40.32
N VAL A 103 -4.72 -23.91 -40.27
CA VAL A 103 -5.58 -22.91 -40.90
C VAL A 103 -5.56 -21.64 -40.04
N PRO A 104 -5.25 -20.45 -40.59
CA PRO A 104 -5.16 -19.20 -39.83
C PRO A 104 -6.42 -18.83 -39.03
N ALA A 105 -7.60 -19.29 -39.48
CA ALA A 105 -8.89 -19.02 -38.83
C ALA A 105 -9.17 -19.82 -37.55
N GLU A 106 -8.48 -20.94 -37.33
CA GLU A 106 -8.61 -21.80 -36.13
C GLU A 106 -7.47 -21.63 -35.13
N ALA A 107 -6.59 -20.64 -35.37
CA ALA A 107 -5.31 -20.48 -34.70
C ALA A 107 -5.44 -19.92 -33.26
N SER A 108 -6.59 -19.32 -32.90
CA SER A 108 -6.82 -18.76 -31.57
C SER A 108 -6.88 -19.86 -30.50
N GLY A 109 -5.76 -20.09 -29.82
CA GLY A 109 -5.68 -20.97 -28.64
C GLY A 109 -5.22 -22.42 -28.88
N ARG A 110 -4.76 -22.78 -30.09
CA ARG A 110 -4.21 -24.12 -30.38
C ARG A 110 -2.71 -24.07 -30.58
N SER A 111 -1.97 -24.90 -29.86
CA SER A 111 -0.50 -24.97 -29.99
C SER A 111 -0.06 -25.36 -31.41
N LEU A 112 1.08 -24.84 -31.86
CA LEU A 112 1.63 -25.17 -33.18
C LEU A 112 2.11 -26.63 -33.21
N PRO A 113 1.59 -27.52 -34.09
CA PRO A 113 2.00 -28.92 -34.18
C PRO A 113 3.51 -29.12 -34.38
N PRO A 114 4.24 -28.29 -35.15
CA PRO A 114 5.70 -28.37 -35.19
C PRO A 114 6.33 -28.16 -33.80
N LEU A 115 5.83 -27.21 -33.01
CA LEU A 115 6.33 -26.98 -31.65
C LEU A 115 5.99 -28.14 -30.71
N GLU A 116 4.83 -28.78 -30.85
CA GLU A 116 4.50 -29.99 -30.08
C GLU A 116 5.55 -31.09 -30.29
N VAL A 117 5.98 -31.31 -31.54
CA VAL A 117 7.05 -32.28 -31.86
C VAL A 117 8.40 -31.84 -31.27
N MET A 118 8.71 -30.54 -31.29
CA MET A 118 9.95 -30.01 -30.69
C MET A 118 9.95 -30.10 -29.15
N LEU A 119 8.78 -30.07 -28.50
CA LEU A 119 8.63 -30.18 -27.04
C LEU A 119 8.71 -31.63 -26.54
N GLU A 120 8.37 -32.64 -27.36
CA GLU A 120 8.38 -34.06 -26.97
C GLU A 120 9.68 -34.55 -26.31
N PRO A 121 10.88 -34.24 -26.82
CA PRO A 121 12.13 -34.60 -26.15
C PRO A 121 12.25 -34.03 -24.73
N PHE A 122 11.80 -32.79 -24.51
CA PHE A 122 11.79 -32.16 -23.20
C PHE A 122 10.77 -32.80 -22.26
N ARG A 123 9.58 -33.14 -22.76
CA ARG A 123 8.56 -33.88 -21.99
C ARG A 123 9.11 -35.21 -21.50
N LYS A 124 9.80 -35.96 -22.37
CA LYS A 124 10.44 -37.24 -22.03
C LYS A 124 11.58 -37.05 -21.03
N LYS A 125 12.48 -36.07 -21.24
CA LYS A 125 13.56 -35.75 -20.30
C LYS A 125 12.99 -35.34 -18.94
N PHE A 126 11.96 -34.49 -18.91
CA PHE A 126 11.32 -34.03 -17.69
C PHE A 126 10.67 -35.19 -16.92
N ALA A 127 9.87 -36.02 -17.59
CA ALA A 127 9.27 -37.20 -16.97
C ALA A 127 10.34 -38.19 -16.46
N PHE A 128 11.44 -38.35 -17.20
CA PHE A 128 12.55 -39.20 -16.79
C PHE A 128 13.25 -38.69 -15.53
N HIS A 129 13.47 -37.38 -15.37
CA HIS A 129 14.20 -36.82 -14.21
C HIS A 129 13.29 -36.50 -13.01
N PHE A 130 12.04 -36.10 -13.25
CA PHE A 130 11.16 -35.53 -12.22
C PHE A 130 9.92 -36.37 -11.95
N SER A 131 9.99 -37.68 -12.24
CA SER A 131 8.99 -38.68 -11.87
C SER A 131 9.64 -39.93 -11.29
N GLY A 132 8.90 -40.68 -10.47
CA GLY A 132 9.39 -41.88 -9.77
C GLY A 132 10.40 -41.56 -8.65
N ASP A 133 11.18 -42.56 -8.24
CA ASP A 133 12.00 -42.51 -7.01
C ASP A 133 13.42 -41.95 -7.23
N ARG A 134 13.57 -41.01 -8.15
CA ARG A 134 14.89 -40.45 -8.49
C ARG A 134 15.29 -39.36 -7.51
N PRO A 135 16.60 -39.19 -7.24
CA PRO A 135 17.09 -38.12 -6.38
C PRO A 135 16.80 -36.73 -6.95
N THR A 136 16.63 -36.61 -8.27
CA THR A 136 16.24 -35.37 -8.94
C THR A 136 14.76 -35.03 -8.76
N ASN A 137 13.93 -35.99 -8.35
CA ASN A 137 12.53 -35.80 -8.05
C ASN A 137 12.33 -35.61 -6.54
N ASP A 138 12.94 -34.56 -5.99
CA ASP A 138 12.87 -34.25 -4.57
C ASP A 138 11.75 -33.21 -4.32
N PRO A 139 10.66 -33.57 -3.61
CA PRO A 139 9.62 -32.62 -3.27
C PRO A 139 10.11 -31.51 -2.35
N ALA A 140 11.22 -31.71 -1.62
CA ALA A 140 11.82 -30.68 -0.79
C ALA A 140 12.46 -29.55 -1.59
N ARG A 141 12.81 -29.81 -2.85
CA ARG A 141 13.69 -28.97 -3.67
C ARG A 141 13.07 -28.62 -5.02
N PRO A 142 11.99 -27.83 -5.03
CA PRO A 142 11.32 -27.43 -6.27
C PRO A 142 12.24 -26.64 -7.21
N GLU A 143 13.27 -25.98 -6.68
CA GLU A 143 14.23 -25.21 -7.47
C GLU A 143 14.93 -26.04 -8.56
N ILE A 144 15.07 -27.36 -8.37
CA ILE A 144 15.77 -28.24 -9.31
C ILE A 144 15.04 -28.29 -10.66
N PHE A 145 13.74 -28.59 -10.65
CA PHE A 145 12.99 -28.71 -11.91
C PHE A 145 12.69 -27.33 -12.51
N LEU A 146 12.48 -26.30 -11.67
CA LEU A 146 12.25 -24.93 -12.12
C LEU A 146 13.48 -24.38 -12.85
N THR A 147 14.68 -24.54 -12.25
CA THR A 147 15.95 -24.13 -12.87
C THR A 147 16.21 -24.91 -14.15
N GLN A 148 15.87 -26.21 -14.18
CA GLN A 148 16.07 -27.02 -15.38
C GLN A 148 15.19 -26.57 -16.54
N VAL A 149 13.93 -26.21 -16.28
CA VAL A 149 13.02 -25.66 -17.29
C VAL A 149 13.51 -24.29 -17.77
N LEU A 150 13.89 -23.40 -16.84
CA LEU A 150 14.43 -22.09 -17.18
C LEU A 150 15.71 -22.21 -18.03
N LYS A 151 16.59 -23.16 -17.70
CA LYS A 151 17.79 -23.47 -18.49
C LYS A 151 17.42 -23.87 -19.91
N TRP A 152 16.46 -24.77 -20.10
CA TRP A 152 16.01 -25.17 -21.44
C TRP A 152 15.44 -23.99 -22.25
N ILE A 153 14.69 -23.11 -21.62
CA ILE A 153 14.18 -21.89 -22.26
C ILE A 153 15.35 -21.02 -22.75
N LYS A 154 16.29 -20.69 -21.86
CA LYS A 154 17.43 -19.82 -22.17
C LYS A 154 18.37 -20.40 -23.23
N GLU A 155 18.66 -21.71 -23.18
CA GLU A 155 19.58 -22.37 -24.12
C GLU A 155 19.05 -22.45 -25.54
N HIS A 156 17.73 -22.42 -25.73
CA HIS A 156 17.11 -22.58 -27.04
C HIS A 156 16.56 -21.27 -27.62
N ASP A 157 16.57 -20.18 -26.83
CA ASP A 157 16.06 -18.85 -27.21
C ASP A 157 16.62 -18.36 -28.56
N ALA A 158 17.95 -18.38 -28.72
CA ALA A 158 18.62 -17.90 -29.92
C ALA A 158 18.20 -18.68 -31.18
N PHE A 159 18.10 -20.01 -31.09
CA PHE A 159 17.67 -20.82 -32.23
C PHE A 159 16.20 -20.56 -32.60
N LEU A 160 15.33 -20.46 -31.59
CA LEU A 160 13.91 -20.18 -31.81
C LEU A 160 13.72 -18.81 -32.46
N GLY A 161 14.40 -17.78 -31.98
CA GLY A 161 14.32 -16.42 -32.53
C GLY A 161 14.98 -16.26 -33.90
N GLN A 162 16.14 -16.89 -34.14
CA GLN A 162 16.93 -16.64 -35.35
C GLN A 162 16.62 -17.61 -36.51
N VAL A 163 16.17 -18.83 -36.21
CA VAL A 163 15.92 -19.88 -37.22
C VAL A 163 14.44 -20.18 -37.35
N VAL A 164 13.72 -20.35 -36.24
CA VAL A 164 12.32 -20.81 -36.28
C VAL A 164 11.34 -19.66 -36.54
N GLN A 165 11.51 -18.50 -35.91
CA GLN A 165 10.64 -17.33 -36.12
C GLN A 165 10.57 -16.91 -37.60
N PRO A 166 11.69 -16.76 -38.35
CA PRO A 166 11.63 -16.43 -39.78
C PRO A 166 10.88 -17.48 -40.62
N CYS A 167 10.82 -18.73 -40.17
CA CYS A 167 10.04 -19.76 -40.85
C CYS A 167 8.53 -19.52 -40.70
N LEU A 168 8.05 -19.08 -39.53
CA LEU A 168 6.65 -18.73 -39.32
C LEU A 168 6.27 -17.46 -40.09
N ASP A 169 7.14 -16.46 -40.10
CA ASP A 169 6.92 -15.20 -40.81
C ASP A 169 6.68 -15.45 -42.31
N GLN A 170 7.46 -16.37 -42.90
CA GLN A 170 7.32 -16.78 -44.32
C GLN A 170 6.03 -17.56 -44.62
N VAL A 171 5.39 -18.14 -43.61
CA VAL A 171 4.11 -18.86 -43.74
C VAL A 171 2.93 -17.91 -43.43
N GLY A 172 3.19 -16.63 -43.19
CA GLY A 172 2.16 -15.63 -42.88
C GLY A 172 1.67 -15.67 -41.44
N MET A 173 2.45 -16.29 -40.53
CA MET A 173 2.14 -16.41 -39.10
C MET A 173 3.00 -15.47 -38.24
N SER A 174 3.30 -14.27 -38.72
CA SER A 174 4.18 -13.30 -38.04
C SER A 174 3.62 -12.72 -36.74
N ALA A 175 2.34 -12.96 -36.43
CA ALA A 175 1.71 -12.56 -35.18
C ALA A 175 2.09 -13.48 -33.99
N TRP A 176 2.66 -14.66 -34.27
CA TRP A 176 3.06 -15.63 -33.27
C TRP A 176 4.50 -15.38 -32.83
N ASP A 177 4.76 -15.30 -31.53
CA ASP A 177 6.13 -15.36 -30.99
C ASP A 177 6.46 -16.81 -30.61
N VAL A 178 7.36 -17.44 -31.38
CA VAL A 178 7.79 -18.82 -31.17
C VAL A 178 8.39 -19.04 -29.78
N ARG A 179 9.09 -18.03 -29.25
CA ARG A 179 9.76 -18.12 -27.94
C ARG A 179 8.74 -18.19 -26.83
N GLU A 180 7.69 -17.38 -26.92
CA GLU A 180 6.55 -17.40 -26.00
C GLU A 180 5.81 -18.74 -26.03
N GLU A 181 5.50 -19.26 -27.23
CA GLU A 181 4.81 -20.56 -27.37
C GLU A 181 5.65 -21.72 -26.85
N PHE A 182 6.95 -21.74 -27.15
CA PHE A 182 7.86 -22.76 -26.65
C PHE A 182 8.02 -22.70 -25.13
N ALA A 183 8.20 -21.50 -24.57
CA ALA A 183 8.26 -21.29 -23.13
C ALA A 183 6.97 -21.73 -22.45
N SER A 184 5.80 -21.36 -23.00
CA SER A 184 4.48 -21.78 -22.51
C SER A 184 4.34 -23.31 -22.52
N GLY A 185 4.80 -23.98 -23.58
CA GLY A 185 4.81 -25.43 -23.68
C GLY A 185 5.69 -26.13 -22.63
N LEU A 186 6.82 -25.53 -22.26
CA LEU A 186 7.65 -26.01 -21.15
C LEU A 186 7.04 -25.67 -19.78
N MET A 187 6.40 -24.52 -19.63
CA MET A 187 5.70 -24.12 -18.40
C MET A 187 4.50 -25.03 -18.09
N GLU A 188 3.90 -25.68 -19.08
CA GLU A 188 2.88 -26.71 -18.86
C GLU A 188 3.44 -27.97 -18.14
N LEU A 189 4.76 -28.22 -18.21
CA LEU A 189 5.43 -29.24 -17.39
C LEU A 189 5.49 -28.79 -15.93
N VAL A 190 5.87 -27.52 -15.70
CA VAL A 190 5.90 -26.88 -14.38
C VAL A 190 4.51 -26.91 -13.75
N LYS A 191 3.47 -26.54 -14.52
CA LYS A 191 2.06 -26.56 -14.07
C LYS A 191 1.63 -27.94 -13.56
N ARG A 192 1.87 -28.99 -14.35
CA ARG A 192 1.51 -30.36 -13.97
C ARG A 192 2.29 -30.83 -12.75
N LYS A 193 3.59 -30.53 -12.69
CA LYS A 193 4.43 -30.89 -11.55
C LYS A 193 4.04 -30.15 -10.27
N LEU A 194 3.69 -28.88 -10.40
CA LEU A 194 3.19 -28.04 -9.32
C LEU A 194 1.93 -28.64 -8.68
N GLY A 195 0.94 -29.04 -9.50
CA GLY A 195 -0.26 -29.69 -8.99
C GLY A 195 0.03 -30.97 -8.19
N GLN A 196 1.01 -31.77 -8.64
CA GLN A 196 1.43 -32.97 -7.92
C GLN A 196 2.13 -32.64 -6.59
N LEU A 197 3.01 -31.63 -6.57
CA LEU A 197 3.71 -31.21 -5.36
C LEU A 197 2.76 -30.65 -4.31
N LEU A 198 1.76 -29.85 -4.72
CA LEU A 198 0.76 -29.31 -3.79
C LEU A 198 -0.04 -30.43 -3.11
N GLU A 199 -0.42 -31.48 -3.84
CA GLU A 199 -1.09 -32.64 -3.24
C GLU A 199 -0.15 -33.39 -2.29
N GLN A 200 1.10 -33.63 -2.68
CA GLN A 200 2.10 -34.28 -1.83
C GLN A 200 2.34 -33.51 -0.53
N TYR A 201 2.49 -32.18 -0.59
CA TYR A 201 2.67 -31.36 0.60
C TYR A 201 1.44 -31.39 1.50
N ARG A 202 0.24 -31.40 0.93
CA ARG A 202 -1.01 -31.45 1.69
C ARG A 202 -1.15 -32.75 2.49
N GLU A 203 -0.71 -33.85 1.92
CA GLU A 203 -0.73 -35.19 2.52
C GLU A 203 0.32 -35.38 3.63
N LEU A 204 1.27 -34.43 3.82
CA LEU A 204 2.23 -34.50 4.91
C LEU A 204 1.52 -34.53 6.27
N PRO A 205 2.01 -35.38 7.21
CA PRO A 205 1.43 -35.51 8.54
C PRO A 205 1.72 -34.26 9.38
N ASP A 206 2.92 -33.70 9.25
CA ASP A 206 3.32 -32.45 9.88
C ASP A 206 2.83 -31.25 9.04
N LYS A 207 1.91 -30.49 9.62
CA LYS A 207 1.34 -29.30 8.96
C LYS A 207 2.29 -28.11 8.96
N GLU A 208 3.21 -28.02 9.90
CA GLU A 208 4.21 -26.96 9.90
C GLU A 208 5.24 -27.21 8.80
N GLU A 209 5.65 -28.47 8.60
CA GLU A 209 6.49 -28.82 7.45
C GLU A 209 5.78 -28.50 6.12
N ALA A 210 4.50 -28.88 5.99
CA ALA A 210 3.72 -28.58 4.79
C ALA A 210 3.66 -27.07 4.48
N ASP A 211 3.43 -26.24 5.51
CA ASP A 211 3.42 -24.77 5.41
C ASP A 211 4.79 -24.24 4.92
N LEU A 212 5.89 -24.74 5.49
CA LEU A 212 7.25 -24.35 5.09
C LEU A 212 7.58 -24.77 3.65
N ARG A 213 7.14 -25.96 3.22
CA ARG A 213 7.30 -26.45 1.84
C ARG A 213 6.54 -25.55 0.86
N LEU A 214 5.31 -25.18 1.18
CA LEU A 214 4.52 -24.27 0.35
C LEU A 214 5.16 -22.87 0.29
N ALA A 215 5.61 -22.33 1.42
CA ALA A 215 6.28 -21.02 1.47
C ALA A 215 7.54 -20.99 0.58
N HIS A 216 8.39 -22.03 0.68
CA HIS A 216 9.57 -22.20 -0.16
C HIS A 216 9.21 -22.28 -1.64
N LEU A 217 8.24 -23.13 -1.99
CA LEU A 217 7.76 -23.27 -3.36
C LEU A 217 7.27 -21.94 -3.95
N ILE A 218 6.50 -21.13 -3.20
CA ILE A 218 6.04 -19.81 -3.67
C ILE A 218 7.23 -18.88 -3.93
N ASN A 219 8.26 -18.89 -3.08
CA ASN A 219 9.46 -18.09 -3.30
C ASN A 219 10.19 -18.48 -4.59
N GLU A 220 10.35 -19.77 -4.84
CA GLU A 220 10.98 -20.27 -6.06
C GLU A 220 10.15 -19.96 -7.31
N LEU A 221 8.82 -19.99 -7.22
CA LEU A 221 7.93 -19.59 -8.32
C LEU A 221 8.02 -18.09 -8.61
N LEU A 222 8.13 -17.24 -7.58
CA LEU A 222 8.37 -15.80 -7.74
C LEU A 222 9.74 -15.52 -8.36
N ALA A 223 10.77 -16.29 -7.98
CA ALA A 223 12.09 -16.19 -8.59
C ALA A 223 12.04 -16.57 -10.08
N LEU A 224 11.37 -17.67 -10.42
CA LEU A 224 11.15 -18.08 -11.81
C LEU A 224 10.43 -17.00 -12.61
N ASP A 225 9.38 -16.38 -12.06
CA ASP A 225 8.61 -15.33 -12.74
C ASP A 225 9.48 -14.11 -13.09
N ARG A 226 10.35 -13.69 -12.16
CA ARG A 226 11.31 -12.60 -12.40
C ARG A 226 12.33 -12.95 -13.48
N GLU A 227 12.84 -14.17 -13.48
CA GLU A 227 13.80 -14.65 -14.48
C GLU A 227 13.19 -14.75 -15.88
N LEU A 228 11.92 -15.13 -16.00
CA LEU A 228 11.20 -15.12 -17.29
C LEU A 228 11.01 -13.70 -17.81
N ALA A 229 10.58 -12.78 -16.93
CA ALA A 229 10.42 -11.38 -17.28
C ALA A 229 11.76 -10.74 -17.74
N ALA A 230 12.88 -11.12 -17.11
CA ALA A 230 14.22 -10.63 -17.48
C ALA A 230 14.66 -11.03 -18.91
N VAL A 231 14.13 -12.13 -19.45
CA VAL A 231 14.39 -12.59 -20.83
C VAL A 231 13.32 -12.07 -21.81
N GLY A 232 12.38 -11.25 -21.34
CA GLY A 232 11.30 -10.68 -22.16
C GLY A 232 10.21 -11.70 -22.52
N LEU A 233 10.09 -12.78 -21.75
CA LEU A 233 9.02 -13.77 -21.90
C LEU A 233 7.83 -13.43 -20.98
N PRO A 234 6.60 -13.90 -21.33
CA PRO A 234 5.44 -13.72 -20.46
C PRO A 234 5.67 -14.34 -19.08
N SER A 235 5.03 -13.74 -18.06
CA SER A 235 5.09 -14.26 -16.69
C SER A 235 4.66 -15.71 -16.59
N ALA A 236 5.29 -16.41 -15.63
CA ALA A 236 4.79 -17.67 -15.09
C ALA A 236 3.40 -17.53 -14.45
N ALA A 237 3.00 -16.33 -14.01
CA ALA A 237 1.71 -16.06 -13.38
C ALA A 237 0.49 -16.61 -14.15
N ALA A 238 0.46 -16.55 -15.49
CA ALA A 238 -0.66 -17.11 -16.25
C ALA A 238 -0.78 -18.63 -16.09
N THR A 239 0.37 -19.32 -16.01
CA THR A 239 0.45 -20.78 -15.90
C THR A 239 0.32 -21.24 -14.46
N VAL A 240 1.19 -20.74 -13.58
CA VAL A 240 1.29 -21.10 -12.16
C VAL A 240 0.09 -20.57 -11.38
N GLY A 241 -0.34 -19.33 -11.66
CA GLY A 241 -1.50 -18.72 -11.02
C GLY A 241 -2.81 -19.44 -11.32
N SER A 242 -2.93 -20.13 -12.46
CA SER A 242 -4.10 -20.97 -12.73
C SER A 242 -4.24 -22.14 -11.75
N VAL A 243 -3.13 -22.71 -11.28
CA VAL A 243 -3.10 -23.81 -10.31
C VAL A 243 -3.21 -23.25 -8.89
N LEU A 244 -2.37 -22.30 -8.50
CA LEU A 244 -2.42 -21.68 -7.17
C LEU A 244 -3.76 -20.99 -6.90
N GLY A 245 -4.42 -20.54 -7.96
CA GLY A 245 -5.73 -19.92 -7.90
C GLY A 245 -6.90 -20.89 -7.69
N GLU A 246 -6.70 -22.22 -7.72
CA GLU A 246 -7.78 -23.14 -7.35
C GLU A 246 -8.24 -22.85 -5.90
N PRO A 247 -9.56 -22.88 -5.60
CA PRO A 247 -10.08 -22.42 -4.31
C PRO A 247 -9.41 -23.05 -3.08
N ARG A 248 -9.09 -24.34 -3.16
CA ARG A 248 -8.42 -25.11 -2.08
C ARG A 248 -6.98 -24.66 -1.84
N TRP A 249 -6.21 -24.41 -2.90
CA TRP A 249 -4.80 -24.02 -2.80
C TRP A 249 -4.68 -22.56 -2.42
N LEU A 250 -5.54 -21.72 -2.99
CA LEU A 250 -5.60 -20.30 -2.65
C LEU A 250 -6.00 -20.09 -1.18
N ALA A 251 -6.94 -20.89 -0.64
CA ALA A 251 -7.30 -20.81 0.78
C ALA A 251 -6.15 -21.24 1.71
N TRP A 252 -5.39 -22.27 1.34
CA TRP A 252 -4.21 -22.67 2.11
C TRP A 252 -3.12 -21.59 2.05
N TRP A 253 -2.86 -21.05 0.86
CA TRP A 253 -1.89 -19.98 0.68
C TRP A 253 -2.29 -18.72 1.46
N GLU A 254 -3.55 -18.29 1.40
CA GLU A 254 -4.05 -17.15 2.18
C GLU A 254 -3.83 -17.35 3.69
N GLY A 255 -4.18 -18.53 4.22
CA GLY A 255 -3.97 -18.85 5.63
C GLY A 255 -2.48 -18.88 6.02
N LEU A 256 -1.62 -19.39 5.14
CA LEU A 256 -0.17 -19.38 5.32
C LEU A 256 0.38 -17.96 5.40
N GLU A 257 0.01 -17.08 4.45
CA GLU A 257 0.46 -15.68 4.46
C GLU A 257 -0.01 -14.95 5.72
N ALA A 258 -1.26 -15.15 6.14
CA ALA A 258 -1.78 -14.54 7.36
C ALA A 258 -0.99 -15.00 8.61
N LYS A 259 -0.74 -16.30 8.74
CA LYS A 259 0.04 -16.89 9.85
C LYS A 259 1.47 -16.33 9.89
N PHE A 260 2.15 -16.28 8.75
CA PHE A 260 3.54 -15.81 8.68
C PHE A 260 3.65 -14.30 8.88
N ALA A 261 2.71 -13.54 8.32
CA ALA A 261 2.65 -12.10 8.52
C ALA A 261 2.39 -11.73 9.98
N GLN A 262 1.52 -12.45 10.68
CA GLN A 262 1.27 -12.25 12.11
C GLN A 262 2.53 -12.51 12.94
N ALA A 263 3.20 -13.65 12.72
CA ALA A 263 4.45 -13.98 13.42
C ALA A 263 5.55 -12.94 13.15
N ARG A 264 5.64 -12.45 11.90
CA ARG A 264 6.61 -11.42 11.53
C ARG A 264 6.29 -10.05 12.15
N LEU A 265 5.00 -9.69 12.25
CA LEU A 265 4.56 -8.48 12.93
C LEU A 265 4.90 -8.53 14.43
N ASP A 266 4.72 -9.68 15.08
CA ASP A 266 5.12 -9.90 16.48
C ASP A 266 6.62 -9.68 16.66
N GLU A 267 7.45 -10.29 15.80
CA GLU A 267 8.90 -10.17 15.82
C GLU A 267 9.34 -8.70 15.65
N ILE A 268 8.77 -7.99 14.68
CA ILE A 268 9.09 -6.59 14.40
C ILE A 268 8.78 -5.69 15.61
N LEU A 269 7.65 -5.87 16.29
CA LEU A 269 7.25 -5.02 17.41
C LEU A 269 7.97 -5.35 18.71
N LEU A 270 8.45 -6.59 18.85
CA LEU A 270 9.23 -7.06 20.01
C LEU A 270 10.74 -6.85 19.85
N ALA A 271 11.22 -6.47 18.67
CA ALA A 271 12.62 -6.14 18.45
C ALA A 271 13.10 -5.05 19.42
N GLY A 272 14.33 -5.17 19.92
CA GLY A 272 14.85 -4.28 20.96
C GLY A 272 14.96 -2.81 20.52
N ASP A 273 15.18 -2.61 19.23
CA ASP A 273 15.33 -1.34 18.52
C ASP A 273 14.06 -0.91 17.77
N ALA A 274 12.97 -1.68 17.85
CA ALA A 274 11.69 -1.46 17.16
C ALA A 274 11.20 0.00 17.23
N TRP A 275 11.34 0.61 18.41
CA TRP A 275 10.81 1.95 18.70
C TRP A 275 11.86 3.06 18.61
N SER A 276 13.08 2.72 18.22
CA SER A 276 14.14 3.69 17.96
C SER A 276 13.96 4.32 16.58
N PRO A 277 14.40 5.58 16.38
CA PRO A 277 14.34 6.21 15.07
C PRO A 277 15.20 5.43 14.06
N ALA A 278 14.71 5.31 12.82
CA ALA A 278 15.39 4.56 11.76
C ALA A 278 16.72 5.20 11.29
N GLY A 279 16.88 6.51 11.52
CA GLY A 279 18.13 7.23 11.26
C GLY A 279 19.08 7.14 12.45
N GLY A 280 20.24 6.49 12.24
CA GLY A 280 21.41 6.74 13.07
C GLY A 280 21.78 8.24 13.05
N VAL A 281 22.52 8.69 14.06
CA VAL A 281 22.77 10.09 14.45
C VAL A 281 23.43 11.00 13.38
N GLU A 282 23.66 10.57 12.12
CA GLU A 282 24.60 11.27 11.22
C GLU A 282 24.07 11.87 9.90
N ASP A 283 22.85 11.59 9.41
CA ASP A 283 22.39 12.16 8.12
C ASP A 283 21.41 13.34 8.27
N SER A 284 22.00 14.53 8.42
CA SER A 284 21.32 15.82 8.65
C SER A 284 20.91 16.55 7.35
N SER A 285 20.26 15.87 6.41
CA SER A 285 19.74 16.55 5.20
C SER A 285 18.34 16.17 4.72
N SER A 286 17.59 15.31 5.43
CA SER A 286 16.16 15.08 5.17
C SER A 286 15.34 15.05 6.46
N SER A 287 14.90 16.23 6.90
CA SER A 287 14.26 16.49 8.20
C SER A 287 12.85 15.89 8.41
N SER A 288 12.41 14.92 7.60
CA SER A 288 11.07 14.33 7.68
C SER A 288 11.02 12.89 8.21
N SER A 289 12.10 12.10 8.04
CA SER A 289 12.12 10.66 8.39
C SER A 289 12.73 10.36 9.77
N ALA A 290 13.49 11.29 10.36
CA ALA A 290 14.22 11.05 11.61
C ALA A 290 13.36 10.67 12.83
N ALA A 291 12.05 10.94 12.82
CA ALA A 291 11.14 10.60 13.91
C ALA A 291 10.37 9.28 13.68
N VAL A 292 10.52 8.64 12.51
CA VAL A 292 9.86 7.37 12.17
C VAL A 292 10.55 6.22 12.94
N PRO A 293 9.80 5.41 13.71
CA PRO A 293 10.36 4.23 14.34
C PRO A 293 10.69 3.12 13.33
N GLN A 294 11.75 2.35 13.57
CA GLN A 294 12.13 1.22 12.73
C GLN A 294 11.00 0.19 12.53
N CYS A 295 10.15 -0.02 13.54
CA CYS A 295 9.02 -0.93 13.43
C CYS A 295 8.00 -0.47 12.39
N ALA A 296 7.81 0.83 12.20
CA ALA A 296 6.89 1.34 11.20
C ALA A 296 7.39 1.02 9.78
N GLU A 297 8.67 1.26 9.52
CA GLU A 297 9.30 0.94 8.23
C GLU A 297 9.28 -0.56 7.97
N ALA A 298 9.63 -1.37 8.97
CA ALA A 298 9.64 -2.82 8.85
C ALA A 298 8.23 -3.40 8.63
N VAL A 299 7.19 -2.87 9.28
CA VAL A 299 5.79 -3.28 9.03
C VAL A 299 5.34 -2.88 7.64
N MET A 300 5.65 -1.67 7.18
CA MET A 300 5.28 -1.27 5.81
C MET A 300 6.04 -2.10 4.76
N ALA A 301 7.32 -2.42 4.99
CA ALA A 301 8.08 -3.32 4.13
C ALA A 301 7.47 -4.73 4.09
N LEU A 302 6.96 -5.25 5.22
CA LEU A 302 6.21 -6.51 5.28
C LEU A 302 4.94 -6.45 4.42
N VAL A 303 4.15 -5.38 4.53
CA VAL A 303 2.93 -5.19 3.73
C VAL A 303 3.25 -5.13 2.23
N GLN A 304 4.30 -4.43 1.84
CA GLN A 304 4.75 -4.37 0.45
C GLN A 304 5.25 -5.73 -0.07
N ALA A 305 5.98 -6.49 0.78
CA ALA A 305 6.43 -7.84 0.44
C ALA A 305 5.25 -8.79 0.18
N LEU A 306 4.19 -8.73 1.01
CA LEU A 306 2.95 -9.47 0.79
C LEU A 306 2.28 -9.08 -0.54
N GLY A 307 2.32 -7.80 -0.91
CA GLY A 307 1.89 -7.31 -2.22
C GLY A 307 2.62 -7.96 -3.39
N GLY A 308 3.95 -8.01 -3.32
CA GLY A 308 4.77 -8.65 -4.35
C GLY A 308 4.48 -10.14 -4.53
N ARG A 309 4.08 -10.85 -3.47
CA ARG A 309 3.74 -12.29 -3.53
C ARG A 309 2.45 -12.54 -4.32
N ALA A 310 1.49 -11.62 -4.25
CA ALA A 310 0.25 -11.70 -5.00
C ALA A 310 0.42 -11.58 -6.53
N ASN A 311 1.61 -11.20 -7.02
CA ASN A 311 1.90 -11.05 -8.44
C ASN A 311 1.82 -12.38 -9.23
N LEU A 312 1.95 -13.53 -8.57
CA LEU A 312 1.67 -14.84 -9.20
C LEU A 312 0.20 -14.99 -9.63
N LEU A 313 -0.71 -14.18 -9.10
CA LEU A 313 -2.14 -14.16 -9.43
C LEU A 313 -2.53 -12.93 -10.28
N ARG A 314 -1.57 -12.22 -10.89
CA ARG A 314 -1.83 -10.96 -11.62
C ARG A 314 -2.86 -11.08 -12.76
N THR A 315 -3.08 -12.28 -13.29
CA THR A 315 -4.06 -12.52 -14.36
C THR A 315 -5.52 -12.58 -13.88
N ASP A 316 -5.74 -12.77 -12.57
CA ASP A 316 -7.07 -12.90 -11.98
C ASP A 316 -7.21 -11.93 -10.80
N LEU A 317 -7.85 -10.79 -11.07
CA LEU A 317 -7.95 -9.69 -10.12
C LEU A 317 -8.72 -10.08 -8.85
N HIS A 318 -9.75 -10.94 -8.96
CA HIS A 318 -10.54 -11.38 -7.81
C HIS A 318 -9.71 -12.27 -6.88
N LYS A 319 -8.89 -13.17 -7.44
CA LYS A 319 -7.99 -14.01 -6.64
C LYS A 319 -6.86 -13.20 -6.02
N ARG A 320 -6.32 -12.22 -6.75
CA ARG A 320 -5.35 -11.25 -6.21
C ARG A 320 -5.92 -10.47 -5.03
N ALA A 321 -7.20 -10.05 -5.12
CA ALA A 321 -7.88 -9.34 -4.05
C ALA A 321 -8.00 -10.16 -2.74
N ARG A 322 -8.04 -11.50 -2.81
CA ARG A 322 -8.02 -12.35 -1.61
C ARG A 322 -6.71 -12.22 -0.83
N LEU A 323 -5.56 -12.30 -1.50
CA LEU A 323 -4.26 -12.10 -0.85
C LEU A 323 -4.05 -10.65 -0.40
N PHE A 324 -4.62 -9.68 -1.11
CA PHE A 324 -4.61 -8.29 -0.70
C PHE A 324 -5.29 -8.08 0.66
N ARG A 325 -6.29 -8.89 1.03
CA ARG A 325 -6.93 -8.77 2.35
C ARG A 325 -5.98 -9.07 3.51
N VAL A 326 -5.00 -9.95 3.30
CA VAL A 326 -3.93 -10.20 4.29
C VAL A 326 -3.13 -8.92 4.56
N GLN A 327 -2.86 -8.10 3.53
CA GLN A 327 -2.21 -6.79 3.73
C GLN A 327 -3.07 -5.87 4.59
N LEU A 328 -4.39 -5.84 4.34
CA LEU A 328 -5.32 -5.04 5.13
C LEU A 328 -5.40 -5.52 6.59
N ASP A 329 -5.38 -6.84 6.81
CA ASP A 329 -5.41 -7.44 8.15
C ASP A 329 -4.16 -7.07 8.96
N VAL A 330 -2.98 -7.10 8.34
CA VAL A 330 -1.71 -6.66 8.98
C VAL A 330 -1.76 -5.18 9.36
N LEU A 331 -2.27 -4.31 8.46
CA LEU A 331 -2.42 -2.88 8.74
C LEU A 331 -3.41 -2.63 9.89
N GLU A 332 -4.50 -3.41 9.95
CA GLU A 332 -5.51 -3.30 11.00
C GLU A 332 -4.98 -3.79 12.36
N ASP A 333 -4.27 -4.93 12.39
CA ASP A 333 -3.62 -5.41 13.61
C ASP A 333 -2.55 -4.42 14.09
N PHE A 334 -1.74 -3.89 13.18
CA PHE A 334 -0.76 -2.85 13.51
C PHE A 334 -1.44 -1.63 14.15
N ARG A 335 -2.52 -1.10 13.56
CA ARG A 335 -3.30 0.01 14.13
C ARG A 335 -3.78 -0.29 15.55
N VAL A 336 -4.34 -1.47 15.78
CA VAL A 336 -4.83 -1.89 17.10
C VAL A 336 -3.68 -1.94 18.11
N ARG A 337 -2.54 -2.52 17.73
CA ARG A 337 -1.35 -2.60 18.59
C ARG A 337 -0.75 -1.23 18.91
N LEU A 338 -0.71 -0.31 17.94
CA LEU A 338 -0.28 1.07 18.19
C LEU A 338 -1.17 1.76 19.24
N ARG A 339 -2.48 1.55 19.18
CA ARG A 339 -3.41 2.04 20.22
C ARG A 339 -3.21 1.36 21.57
N GLN A 340 -2.84 0.09 21.61
CA GLN A 340 -2.52 -0.61 22.86
C GLN A 340 -1.22 -0.09 23.48
N VAL A 341 -0.21 0.24 22.68
CA VAL A 341 1.05 0.83 23.12
C VAL A 341 0.79 2.15 23.86
N THR A 342 -0.02 3.04 23.29
CA THR A 342 -0.34 4.33 23.92
C THR A 342 -1.21 4.23 25.16
N ARG A 343 -1.94 3.13 25.36
CA ARG A 343 -2.66 2.82 26.61
C ARG A 343 -1.74 2.24 27.69
N ARG A 344 -0.69 1.53 27.28
CA ARG A 344 0.23 0.84 28.19
C ARG A 344 1.34 1.75 28.72
N TYR A 345 1.86 2.64 27.88
CA TYR A 345 2.98 3.50 28.21
C TYR A 345 2.52 4.96 28.41
N PRO A 346 3.12 5.71 29.35
CA PRO A 346 2.85 7.14 29.51
C PRO A 346 3.46 7.97 28.38
N THR A 347 3.05 9.23 28.24
CA THR A 347 3.60 10.19 27.27
C THR A 347 5.08 10.51 27.48
N SER A 348 5.66 10.18 28.65
CA SER A 348 7.10 10.32 28.88
C SER A 348 7.93 9.29 28.10
N ASP A 349 7.34 8.11 27.80
CA ASP A 349 7.99 7.01 27.10
C ASP A 349 8.09 7.30 25.59
N PRO A 350 9.26 7.10 24.95
CA PRO A 350 9.43 7.32 23.51
C PRO A 350 8.45 6.51 22.65
N ARG A 351 8.01 5.33 23.11
CA ARG A 351 7.06 4.47 22.38
C ARG A 351 5.72 5.14 22.13
N TRP A 352 5.31 6.04 23.03
CA TRP A 352 4.04 6.75 22.91
C TRP A 352 4.04 7.66 21.68
N PHE A 353 5.09 8.47 21.51
CA PHE A 353 5.28 9.31 20.33
C PHE A 353 5.60 8.49 19.08
N GLY A 354 6.37 7.41 19.24
CA GLY A 354 6.63 6.46 18.18
C GLY A 354 5.34 5.94 17.54
N ALA A 355 4.31 5.62 18.35
CA ALA A 355 3.04 5.16 17.82
C ALA A 355 2.31 6.20 16.95
N LEU A 356 2.36 7.49 17.31
CA LEU A 356 1.80 8.57 16.48
C LEU A 356 2.56 8.75 15.16
N ASN A 357 3.89 8.66 15.21
CA ASN A 357 4.73 8.76 14.02
C ASN A 357 4.53 7.55 13.10
N SER A 358 4.37 6.34 13.66
CA SER A 358 4.03 5.14 12.90
C SER A 358 2.68 5.26 12.19
N LEU A 359 1.66 5.83 12.84
CA LEU A 359 0.36 6.08 12.20
C LEU A 359 0.48 7.06 11.03
N GLN A 360 1.24 8.14 11.20
CA GLN A 360 1.46 9.10 10.12
C GLN A 360 2.23 8.48 8.96
N PHE A 361 3.33 7.80 9.25
CA PHE A 361 4.16 7.14 8.24
C PHE A 361 3.38 6.10 7.44
N ALA A 362 2.53 5.30 8.11
CA ALA A 362 1.66 4.35 7.44
C ALA A 362 0.65 5.07 6.53
N ARG A 363 0.02 6.17 6.98
CA ARG A 363 -0.89 6.96 6.14
C ARG A 363 -0.20 7.50 4.89
N ASP A 364 0.98 8.10 5.05
CA ASP A 364 1.74 8.66 3.93
C ASP A 364 2.14 7.57 2.93
N SER A 365 2.63 6.43 3.42
CA SER A 365 2.97 5.27 2.59
C SER A 365 1.77 4.72 1.82
N LEU A 366 0.59 4.64 2.45
CA LEU A 366 -0.62 4.14 1.79
C LEU A 366 -1.14 5.10 0.72
N THR A 367 -0.98 6.41 0.92
CA THR A 367 -1.26 7.41 -0.12
C THR A 367 -0.34 7.22 -1.32
N ASP A 368 0.96 7.07 -1.09
CA ASP A 368 1.94 6.84 -2.16
C ASP A 368 1.68 5.53 -2.93
N TRP A 369 1.19 4.50 -2.25
CA TRP A 369 0.89 3.21 -2.87
C TRP A 369 -0.44 3.19 -3.62
N ALA A 370 -1.39 4.06 -3.26
CA ALA A 370 -2.70 4.10 -3.88
C ALA A 370 -2.63 4.37 -5.40
N ASP A 371 -1.60 5.10 -5.84
CA ASP A 371 -1.37 5.46 -7.25
C ASP A 371 -0.58 4.40 -8.04
N GLN A 372 -0.03 3.37 -7.38
CA GLN A 372 0.68 2.31 -8.08
C GLN A 372 -0.29 1.45 -8.88
N LEU A 373 0.09 1.10 -10.12
CA LEU A 373 -0.76 0.37 -11.08
C LEU A 373 -1.39 -0.88 -10.46
N ASP A 374 -0.59 -1.63 -9.70
CA ASP A 374 -1.00 -2.86 -9.01
C ASP A 374 -2.19 -2.69 -8.06
N TYR A 375 -2.23 -1.56 -7.34
CA TYR A 375 -3.29 -1.23 -6.39
C TYR A 375 -4.44 -0.46 -7.05
N ALA A 376 -4.15 0.36 -8.06
CA ALA A 376 -5.15 1.05 -8.87
C ALA A 376 -6.01 0.06 -9.69
N GLU A 377 -5.46 -1.08 -10.12
CA GLU A 377 -6.26 -2.14 -10.74
C GLU A 377 -7.23 -2.77 -9.76
N LEU A 378 -6.78 -3.05 -8.53
CA LEU A 378 -7.64 -3.57 -7.46
C LEU A 378 -8.75 -2.58 -7.08
N SER A 379 -8.54 -1.27 -7.29
CA SER A 379 -9.56 -0.28 -7.03
C SER A 379 -10.78 -0.36 -7.96
N ARG A 380 -10.67 -1.11 -9.07
CA ARG A 380 -11.78 -1.39 -10.01
C ARG A 380 -12.80 -2.39 -9.46
N LEU A 381 -12.41 -3.24 -8.51
CA LEU A 381 -13.32 -4.19 -7.89
C LEU A 381 -14.25 -3.50 -6.88
N PRO A 382 -15.49 -4.00 -6.72
CA PRO A 382 -16.41 -3.49 -5.72
C PRO A 382 -15.84 -3.64 -4.31
N GLU A 383 -16.17 -2.70 -3.41
CA GLU A 383 -15.65 -2.68 -2.04
C GLU A 383 -15.96 -3.97 -1.26
N SER A 384 -17.09 -4.60 -1.54
CA SER A 384 -17.50 -5.87 -0.93
C SER A 384 -16.52 -7.02 -1.20
N GLU A 385 -15.78 -7.01 -2.31
CA GLU A 385 -14.88 -8.11 -2.66
C GLU A 385 -13.45 -7.91 -2.14
N ARG A 386 -13.06 -6.65 -1.93
CA ARG A 386 -11.73 -6.26 -1.44
C ARG A 386 -11.68 -5.97 0.06
N SER A 387 -12.83 -5.81 0.71
CA SER A 387 -12.92 -5.53 2.15
C SER A 387 -12.54 -6.75 3.00
N ILE A 388 -11.98 -6.51 4.19
CA ILE A 388 -11.68 -7.52 5.21
C ILE A 388 -12.92 -8.38 5.51
N HIS A 389 -14.11 -7.77 5.55
CA HIS A 389 -15.39 -8.44 5.82
C HIS A 389 -16.07 -9.05 4.58
N GLY A 390 -15.48 -8.86 3.40
CA GLY A 390 -16.04 -9.25 2.11
C GLY A 390 -16.30 -10.74 1.93
N ALA A 391 -15.41 -11.62 2.44
CA ALA A 391 -15.66 -13.08 2.38
C ALA A 391 -16.93 -13.47 3.14
N VAL A 392 -17.22 -12.80 4.25
CA VAL A 392 -18.36 -13.15 5.09
C VAL A 392 -19.65 -12.72 4.41
N ALA A 393 -19.69 -11.55 3.78
CA ALA A 393 -20.86 -11.07 3.01
C ALA A 393 -21.06 -11.81 1.67
N ALA A 394 -20.01 -12.32 1.04
CA ALA A 394 -20.13 -13.15 -0.17
C ALA A 394 -20.55 -14.60 0.14
N ALA A 395 -20.15 -15.13 1.30
CA ALA A 395 -20.56 -16.46 1.76
C ALA A 395 -21.93 -16.47 2.46
N SER A 396 -22.33 -15.33 3.04
CA SER A 396 -23.63 -15.13 3.68
C SER A 396 -24.45 -14.22 2.77
N GLY A 397 -25.30 -14.78 1.91
CA GLY A 397 -26.18 -14.04 1.02
C GLY A 397 -27.25 -13.22 1.77
N THR A 398 -26.83 -12.23 2.56
CA THR A 398 -27.68 -11.32 3.32
C THR A 398 -27.19 -9.90 3.08
N ALA A 399 -27.67 -9.30 2.00
CA ALA A 399 -27.78 -7.85 1.92
C ALA A 399 -28.81 -7.43 2.97
N GLY A 400 -28.33 -6.89 4.10
CA GLY A 400 -29.16 -6.49 5.23
C GLY A 400 -28.55 -5.31 5.96
N ASP A 401 -28.82 -4.12 5.44
CA ASP A 401 -29.20 -2.92 6.20
C ASP A 401 -28.54 -2.71 7.58
N GLU A 402 -27.27 -2.33 7.61
CA GLU A 402 -26.65 -1.70 8.79
C GLU A 402 -26.62 -0.18 8.63
N ALA A 403 -27.82 0.41 8.63
CA ALA A 403 -28.03 1.84 8.70
C ALA A 403 -29.02 2.23 9.82
N ALA A 404 -28.88 1.69 11.03
CA ALA A 404 -29.59 2.25 12.20
C ALA A 404 -29.04 1.71 13.54
N SER A 405 -28.12 2.44 14.16
CA SER A 405 -27.88 2.35 15.61
C SER A 405 -27.16 3.59 16.12
N ARG A 406 -27.87 4.72 16.13
CA ARG A 406 -27.56 5.84 17.02
C ARG A 406 -28.50 5.72 18.21
N ALA A 407 -27.97 5.31 19.36
CA ALA A 407 -28.64 5.47 20.65
C ALA A 407 -28.10 6.73 21.38
N PRO A 408 -28.93 7.43 22.15
CA PRO A 408 -28.62 8.75 22.69
C PRO A 408 -27.83 8.64 24.00
N ALA A 409 -26.73 9.38 24.11
CA ALA A 409 -26.04 9.60 25.37
C ALA A 409 -26.52 10.92 25.97
N THR A 410 -27.44 10.84 26.94
CA THR A 410 -27.76 11.93 27.84
C THR A 410 -26.93 11.82 29.12
N ALA A 411 -26.52 12.99 29.63
CA ALA A 411 -26.00 13.27 30.97
C ALA A 411 -24.55 12.82 31.31
N ALA A 412 -23.58 13.61 30.83
CA ALA A 412 -22.36 13.95 31.56
C ALA A 412 -21.86 15.33 31.11
N ALA A 413 -22.61 16.37 31.48
CA ALA A 413 -22.26 17.75 31.20
C ALA A 413 -21.24 18.26 32.23
N GLY A 414 -20.03 18.54 31.77
CA GLY A 414 -18.95 19.13 32.54
C GLY A 414 -17.60 18.59 32.06
N LEU A 415 -16.86 19.40 31.30
CA LEU A 415 -15.51 19.17 30.72
C LEU A 415 -15.44 18.71 29.25
N ALA A 416 -16.55 18.30 28.61
CA ALA A 416 -16.54 17.83 27.21
C ALA A 416 -16.48 18.96 26.14
N ASP A 417 -16.65 20.22 26.52
CA ASP A 417 -16.77 21.34 25.55
C ASP A 417 -15.42 21.98 25.14
N LEU A 418 -14.31 21.40 25.58
CA LEU A 418 -12.97 21.91 25.27
C LEU A 418 -12.46 21.48 23.88
N SER A 419 -13.13 20.54 23.18
CA SER A 419 -12.66 20.00 21.87
C SER A 419 -13.32 20.58 20.62
N SER A 420 -14.30 21.47 20.72
CA SER A 420 -15.11 21.91 19.57
C SER A 420 -14.49 22.99 18.66
N ALA A 421 -13.31 23.55 18.98
CA ALA A 421 -12.57 24.39 18.04
C ALA A 421 -11.74 23.51 17.09
N ALA A 422 -12.43 22.65 16.33
CA ALA A 422 -11.85 22.04 15.15
C ALA A 422 -11.60 23.15 14.14
N ILE A 423 -10.34 23.62 14.09
CA ILE A 423 -9.80 24.12 12.83
C ILE A 423 -10.03 22.97 11.87
N ALA A 424 -10.83 23.19 10.82
CA ALA A 424 -11.01 22.24 9.74
C ALA A 424 -9.61 21.90 9.21
N ASP A 425 -9.08 20.76 9.65
CA ASP A 425 -7.96 20.12 8.97
C ASP A 425 -8.56 19.65 7.64
N ASP A 426 -8.47 20.51 6.63
CA ASP A 426 -8.68 20.19 5.21
C ASP A 426 -7.65 19.11 4.84
N ASP A 427 -7.94 17.87 5.20
CA ASP A 427 -7.21 16.67 4.77
C ASP A 427 -8.20 15.57 4.35
N ASP A 428 -9.21 15.97 3.57
CA ASP A 428 -10.09 15.03 2.85
C ASP A 428 -9.40 14.42 1.61
N SER A 429 -8.06 14.44 1.59
CA SER A 429 -7.22 13.82 0.56
C SER A 429 -7.28 12.28 0.59
N SER A 430 -7.87 11.68 1.64
CA SER A 430 -7.95 10.24 1.84
C SER A 430 -9.08 9.54 1.04
N GLY A 431 -9.65 10.19 0.03
CA GLY A 431 -10.93 9.80 -0.56
C GLY A 431 -10.90 8.74 -1.67
N ALA A 432 -9.73 8.42 -2.25
CA ALA A 432 -9.65 7.54 -3.41
C ALA A 432 -8.58 6.45 -3.24
N GLY A 433 -8.87 5.24 -3.74
CA GLY A 433 -7.93 4.13 -3.77
C GLY A 433 -8.34 2.92 -2.90
N VAL A 434 -7.66 1.79 -3.15
CA VAL A 434 -7.97 0.50 -2.51
C VAL A 434 -7.73 0.51 -0.99
N PHE A 435 -6.84 1.38 -0.51
CA PHE A 435 -6.49 1.52 0.91
C PHE A 435 -7.35 2.53 1.68
N ALA A 436 -8.21 3.30 1.01
CA ALA A 436 -8.98 4.40 1.62
C ALA A 436 -9.73 4.02 2.91
N PRO A 437 -10.38 2.83 3.03
CA PRO A 437 -11.04 2.43 4.28
C PRO A 437 -10.08 2.27 5.47
N VAL A 438 -8.91 1.66 5.25
CA VAL A 438 -7.87 1.50 6.29
C VAL A 438 -7.23 2.83 6.62
N ALA A 439 -6.91 3.66 5.61
CA ALA A 439 -6.34 4.99 5.80
C ALA A 439 -7.24 5.87 6.68
N ARG A 440 -8.57 5.85 6.46
CA ARG A 440 -9.54 6.55 7.31
C ARG A 440 -9.52 6.06 8.77
N ARG A 441 -9.39 4.75 9.01
CA ARG A 441 -9.30 4.20 10.38
C ARG A 441 -7.98 4.55 11.07
N LEU A 442 -6.88 4.56 10.34
CA LEU A 442 -5.58 5.04 10.83
C LEU A 442 -5.67 6.53 11.22
N ALA A 443 -6.25 7.37 10.36
CA ALA A 443 -6.46 8.80 10.61
C ALA A 443 -7.36 9.07 11.82
N ALA A 444 -8.45 8.31 11.97
CA ALA A 444 -9.34 8.40 13.13
C ALA A 444 -8.61 8.04 14.43
N THR A 445 -7.80 6.98 14.41
CA THR A 445 -6.98 6.57 15.56
C THR A 445 -5.94 7.64 15.91
N GLN A 446 -5.29 8.22 14.90
CA GLN A 446 -4.33 9.31 15.10
C GLN A 446 -5.00 10.53 15.73
N SER A 447 -6.18 10.91 15.24
CA SER A 447 -6.98 12.02 15.79
C SER A 447 -7.34 11.80 17.26
N GLU A 448 -7.80 10.60 17.61
CA GLU A 448 -8.10 10.21 19.01
C GLU A 448 -6.86 10.34 19.91
N LEU A 449 -5.71 9.86 19.46
CA LEU A 449 -4.47 9.90 20.24
C LEU A 449 -3.94 11.33 20.38
N LEU A 450 -4.06 12.15 19.35
CA LEU A 450 -3.72 13.58 19.40
C LEU A 450 -4.60 14.35 20.39
N GLU A 451 -5.89 14.07 20.39
CA GLU A 451 -6.82 14.67 21.37
C GLU A 451 -6.47 14.27 22.79
N SER A 452 -6.11 13.00 23.01
CA SER A 452 -5.67 12.52 24.32
C SER A 452 -4.40 13.23 24.80
N LEU A 453 -3.39 13.40 23.92
CA LEU A 453 -2.15 14.14 24.22
C LEU A 453 -2.44 15.59 24.59
N VAL A 454 -3.17 16.29 23.72
CA VAL A 454 -3.46 17.71 23.91
C VAL A 454 -4.27 17.92 25.18
N ARG A 455 -5.28 17.09 25.43
CA ARG A 455 -6.06 17.14 26.67
C ARG A 455 -5.18 16.92 27.90
N GLY A 456 -4.30 15.92 27.89
CA GLY A 456 -3.37 15.67 29.00
C GLY A 456 -2.45 16.86 29.30
N ILE A 457 -1.97 17.56 28.27
CA ILE A 457 -1.21 18.80 28.45
C ILE A 457 -2.11 19.91 29.00
N LEU A 458 -3.29 20.13 28.43
CA LEU A 458 -4.23 21.17 28.86
C LEU A 458 -4.69 20.98 30.31
N ASP A 459 -4.88 19.74 30.77
CA ASP A 459 -5.24 19.46 32.16
C ASP A 459 -4.12 19.87 33.13
N GLN A 460 -2.85 19.65 32.76
CA GLN A 460 -1.70 20.13 33.53
C GLN A 460 -1.65 21.67 33.58
N LEU A 461 -1.89 22.31 32.44
CA LEU A 461 -1.93 23.79 32.36
C LEU A 461 -3.11 24.37 33.15
N ALA A 462 -4.27 23.71 33.11
CA ALA A 462 -5.45 24.09 33.87
C ALA A 462 -5.18 24.05 35.37
N ALA A 463 -4.56 22.97 35.88
CA ALA A 463 -4.19 22.86 37.29
C ALA A 463 -3.24 23.99 37.75
N LEU A 464 -2.27 24.37 36.91
CA LEU A 464 -1.37 25.50 37.18
C LEU A 464 -2.13 26.83 37.21
N LEU A 465 -3.07 27.04 36.30
CA LEU A 465 -3.90 28.24 36.29
C LEU A 465 -4.85 28.31 37.48
N GLU A 466 -5.46 27.18 37.88
CA GLU A 466 -6.35 27.11 39.05
C GLU A 466 -5.62 27.38 40.37
N SER A 467 -4.29 27.20 40.42
CA SER A 467 -3.47 27.61 41.56
C SER A 467 -3.40 29.12 41.75
N LEU A 468 -3.74 29.91 40.73
CA LEU A 468 -3.88 31.36 40.83
C LEU A 468 -5.20 31.68 41.53
N GLY A 469 -5.12 32.15 42.78
CA GLY A 469 -6.31 32.60 43.51
C GLY A 469 -7.02 33.78 42.80
N PRO A 470 -8.31 34.01 43.08
CA PRO A 470 -9.11 35.05 42.42
C PRO A 470 -8.57 36.47 42.62
N ASP A 471 -7.74 36.67 43.64
CA ASP A 471 -7.22 37.97 44.07
C ASP A 471 -5.75 38.21 43.70
N THR A 472 -5.16 37.28 42.93
CA THR A 472 -3.74 37.30 42.57
C THR A 472 -3.31 38.61 41.88
N PHE A 473 -4.22 39.25 41.13
CA PHE A 473 -3.95 40.47 40.35
C PHE A 473 -4.52 41.76 40.97
N LEU A 474 -4.82 41.76 42.28
CA LEU A 474 -5.33 42.95 42.96
C LEU A 474 -4.26 43.92 43.45
N SER A 475 -3.08 43.41 43.85
CA SER A 475 -2.07 44.21 44.58
C SER A 475 -1.23 45.15 43.69
N GLY A 476 -1.32 45.03 42.36
CA GLY A 476 -0.63 45.90 41.39
C GLY A 476 0.90 45.81 41.38
N ARG A 477 1.52 45.05 42.29
CA ARG A 477 2.95 44.69 42.25
C ARG A 477 3.18 43.65 41.16
N PRO A 478 4.30 43.66 40.42
CA PRO A 478 4.62 42.57 39.51
C PRO A 478 4.47 41.28 40.29
N SER A 479 3.49 40.48 39.90
CA SER A 479 3.28 39.20 40.54
C SER A 479 4.48 38.35 40.17
N ASP A 480 5.42 38.18 41.10
CA ASP A 480 6.40 37.09 41.10
C ASP A 480 5.67 35.75 41.31
N ALA A 481 4.49 35.57 40.71
CA ALA A 481 3.67 34.39 40.85
C ALA A 481 4.44 33.23 40.23
N PRO A 482 4.99 32.31 41.04
CA PRO A 482 5.72 31.17 40.52
C PRO A 482 4.85 30.33 39.58
N ALA A 483 3.52 30.39 39.77
CA ALA A 483 2.53 29.75 38.90
C ALA A 483 2.54 30.26 37.45
N LEU A 484 2.73 31.56 37.19
CA LEU A 484 2.79 32.09 35.81
C LEU A 484 4.09 31.69 35.11
N ALA A 485 5.20 31.69 35.83
CA ALA A 485 6.48 31.19 35.33
C ALA A 485 6.42 29.69 35.06
N ALA A 486 5.84 28.90 35.98
CA ALA A 486 5.64 27.47 35.82
C ALA A 486 4.74 27.16 34.62
N LEU A 487 3.68 27.94 34.40
CA LEU A 487 2.78 27.80 33.25
C LEU A 487 3.52 28.04 31.93
N PHE A 488 4.34 29.08 31.85
CA PHE A 488 5.18 29.33 30.66
C PHE A 488 6.14 28.18 30.38
N LEU A 489 6.86 27.70 31.40
CA LEU A 489 7.78 26.57 31.26
C LEU A 489 7.03 25.32 30.81
N ALA A 490 5.87 25.03 31.41
CA ALA A 490 5.05 23.87 31.03
C ALA A 490 4.60 23.93 29.56
N VAL A 491 4.13 25.07 29.05
CA VAL A 491 3.75 25.23 27.64
C VAL A 491 4.96 25.05 26.72
N ARG A 492 6.06 25.74 27.03
CA ARG A 492 7.30 25.71 26.23
C ARG A 492 7.87 24.29 26.16
N ASP A 493 8.03 23.65 27.31
CA ASP A 493 8.67 22.33 27.42
C ASP A 493 7.79 21.25 26.79
N SER A 494 6.46 21.35 26.92
CA SER A 494 5.53 20.43 26.25
C SER A 494 5.59 20.57 24.72
N LEU A 495 5.60 21.79 24.20
CA LEU A 495 5.70 22.03 22.76
C LEU A 495 7.06 21.61 22.20
N GLN A 496 8.13 21.85 22.95
CA GLN A 496 9.48 21.43 22.57
C GLN A 496 9.59 19.90 22.59
N ALA A 497 9.12 19.23 23.63
CA ALA A 497 9.09 17.76 23.70
C ALA A 497 8.28 17.14 22.54
N CYS A 498 7.15 17.76 22.18
CA CYS A 498 6.38 17.34 21.01
C CYS A 498 7.15 17.57 19.71
N ARG A 499 7.77 18.75 19.53
CA ARG A 499 8.55 19.10 18.34
C ARG A 499 9.72 18.14 18.11
N ASP A 500 10.42 17.77 19.17
CA ASP A 500 11.64 16.96 19.07
C ASP A 500 11.32 15.48 18.81
N ARG A 501 10.09 15.02 19.14
CA ARG A 501 9.69 13.61 19.05
C ARG A 501 8.67 13.31 17.95
N LEU A 502 7.93 14.30 17.43
CA LEU A 502 6.90 14.11 16.42
C LEU A 502 7.37 14.52 15.03
N GLN A 503 6.86 13.84 14.02
CA GLN A 503 6.98 14.29 12.64
C GLN A 503 6.27 15.66 12.44
N PRO A 504 6.75 16.51 11.51
CA PRO A 504 6.16 17.83 11.27
C PRO A 504 4.66 17.81 10.94
N ALA A 505 4.22 16.79 10.19
CA ALA A 505 2.81 16.60 9.82
C ALA A 505 1.91 16.36 11.04
N VAL A 506 2.43 15.72 12.09
CA VAL A 506 1.71 15.42 13.33
C VAL A 506 1.84 16.56 14.34
N PHE A 507 3.03 17.19 14.41
CA PHE A 507 3.29 18.30 15.31
C PHE A 507 2.40 19.52 15.01
N ARG A 508 2.10 19.78 13.73
CA ARG A 508 1.29 20.94 13.31
C ARG A 508 -0.12 20.95 13.92
N PRO A 509 -0.91 19.87 13.82
CA PRO A 509 -2.17 19.75 14.54
C PRO A 509 -2.04 19.89 16.07
N VAL A 510 -0.98 19.33 16.69
CA VAL A 510 -0.79 19.40 18.16
C VAL A 510 -0.69 20.83 18.64
N TRP A 511 0.23 21.64 18.10
CA TRP A 511 0.42 22.99 18.62
C TRP A 511 -0.77 23.91 18.33
N ARG A 512 -1.51 23.68 17.24
CA ARG A 512 -2.74 24.41 16.90
C ARG A 512 -3.85 24.14 17.91
N ARG A 513 -4.11 22.85 18.19
CA ARG A 513 -5.11 22.42 19.18
C ARG A 513 -4.73 22.89 20.58
N LEU A 514 -3.43 22.83 20.92
CA LEU A 514 -2.93 23.35 22.20
C LEU A 514 -3.13 24.86 22.32
N ALA A 515 -2.85 25.64 21.27
CA ALA A 515 -3.05 27.09 21.29
C ALA A 515 -4.53 27.46 21.46
N ALA A 516 -5.43 26.80 20.72
CA ALA A 516 -6.87 27.00 20.85
C ALA A 516 -7.38 26.62 22.26
N GLY A 517 -6.91 25.49 22.80
CA GLY A 517 -7.24 25.07 24.16
C GLY A 517 -6.70 26.04 25.22
N LEU A 518 -5.46 26.51 25.06
CA LEU A 518 -4.86 27.50 25.95
C LEU A 518 -5.62 28.83 25.91
N ASN A 519 -6.03 29.30 24.73
CA ASN A 519 -6.85 30.51 24.58
C ASN A 519 -8.13 30.42 25.43
N ARG A 520 -8.84 29.28 25.33
CA ARG A 520 -10.07 29.01 26.11
C ARG A 520 -9.80 28.91 27.61
N LEU A 521 -8.73 28.22 28.02
CA LEU A 521 -8.35 28.11 29.44
C LEU A 521 -8.01 29.48 30.04
N LEU A 522 -7.22 30.29 29.33
CA LEU A 522 -6.88 31.65 29.76
C LEU A 522 -8.12 32.53 29.88
N MET A 523 -9.05 32.43 28.93
CA MET A 523 -10.31 33.18 28.97
C MET A 523 -11.19 32.75 30.15
N ARG A 524 -11.35 31.45 30.38
CA ARG A 524 -12.09 30.91 31.53
C ARG A 524 -11.50 31.39 32.85
N GLN A 525 -10.18 31.38 32.98
CA GLN A 525 -9.49 31.80 34.19
C GLN A 525 -9.58 33.30 34.40
N LEU A 526 -9.46 34.10 33.34
CA LEU A 526 -9.70 35.54 33.38
C LEU A 526 -11.09 35.86 33.96
N LEU A 527 -12.13 35.17 33.49
CA LEU A 527 -13.50 35.40 33.97
C LEU A 527 -13.73 34.99 35.43
N GLY A 528 -12.87 34.15 36.00
CA GLY A 528 -12.91 33.75 37.42
C GLY A 528 -12.11 34.67 38.36
N MET A 529 -11.28 35.56 37.82
CA MET A 529 -10.39 36.43 38.59
C MET A 529 -10.90 37.86 38.74
N ARG A 530 -10.35 38.60 39.70
CA ARG A 530 -10.56 40.03 39.90
C ARG A 530 -9.28 40.80 39.60
N PHE A 531 -9.41 41.93 38.91
CA PHE A 531 -8.27 42.71 38.43
C PHE A 531 -8.32 44.16 38.93
N SER A 532 -7.17 44.62 39.43
CA SER A 532 -6.83 46.05 39.40
C SER A 532 -6.38 46.44 37.98
N HIS A 533 -6.38 47.73 37.62
CA HIS A 533 -5.86 48.15 36.32
C HIS A 533 -4.40 47.70 36.09
N ALA A 534 -3.55 47.85 37.11
CA ALA A 534 -2.15 47.39 37.05
C ALA A 534 -2.05 45.85 36.93
N GLY A 535 -2.87 45.10 37.65
CA GLY A 535 -2.89 43.63 37.54
C GLY A 535 -3.46 43.13 36.21
N GLY A 536 -4.43 43.84 35.63
CA GLY A 536 -4.93 43.58 34.28
C GLY A 536 -3.83 43.76 33.23
N LEU A 537 -3.02 44.82 33.36
CA LEU A 537 -1.84 45.02 32.50
C LEU A 537 -0.78 43.93 32.68
N GLN A 538 -0.59 43.39 33.90
CA GLN A 538 0.33 42.28 34.13
C GLN A 538 -0.15 40.98 33.47
N PHE A 539 -1.42 40.63 33.63
CA PHE A 539 -2.00 39.47 32.96
C PHE A 539 -1.94 39.62 31.43
N ALA A 540 -2.24 40.82 30.93
CA ALA A 540 -2.10 41.16 29.52
C ALA A 540 -0.66 41.00 29.01
N HIS A 541 0.33 41.39 29.81
CA HIS A 541 1.74 41.17 29.49
C HIS A 541 2.06 39.68 29.38
N THR A 542 1.60 38.85 30.31
CA THR A 542 1.81 37.39 30.24
C THR A 542 1.21 36.78 28.97
N VAL A 543 -0.04 37.12 28.63
CA VAL A 543 -0.69 36.57 27.43
C VAL A 543 0.02 37.05 26.16
N THR A 544 0.29 38.35 26.03
CA THR A 544 0.78 38.95 24.78
C THR A 544 2.29 38.92 24.60
N LYS A 545 3.07 38.94 25.68
CA LYS A 545 4.54 39.02 25.63
C LYS A 545 5.23 37.73 26.07
N VAL A 546 4.53 36.82 26.74
CA VAL A 546 5.09 35.54 27.20
C VAL A 546 4.55 34.37 26.38
N PHE A 547 3.23 34.21 26.23
CA PHE A 547 2.67 33.08 25.47
C PHE A 547 2.71 33.26 23.95
N MET A 548 2.37 34.44 23.42
CA MET A 548 2.39 34.67 21.96
C MET A 548 3.74 34.35 21.30
N PRO A 549 4.91 34.75 21.85
CA PRO A 549 6.20 34.40 21.26
C PRO A 549 6.47 32.89 21.19
N VAL A 550 5.94 32.09 22.12
CA VAL A 550 6.09 30.63 22.10
C VAL A 550 5.40 30.00 20.90
N PHE A 551 4.32 30.62 20.39
CA PHE A 551 3.65 30.17 19.16
C PHE A 551 4.17 30.87 17.90
N ALA A 552 4.81 32.04 18.03
CA ALA A 552 5.39 32.79 16.92
C ALA A 552 6.49 32.01 16.18
N GLN A 553 7.19 31.10 16.87
CA GLN A 553 8.15 30.18 16.26
C GLN A 553 7.52 29.13 15.33
N TYR A 554 6.20 28.94 15.39
CA TYR A 554 5.48 27.92 14.59
C TYR A 554 4.48 28.54 13.60
N CYS A 555 4.15 29.82 13.73
CA CYS A 555 3.18 30.49 12.88
C CYS A 555 3.49 31.97 12.68
N GLY A 556 3.18 32.51 11.50
CA GLY A 556 3.41 33.93 11.19
C GLY A 556 2.39 34.91 11.79
N ARG A 557 1.30 34.42 12.40
CA ARG A 557 0.24 35.24 13.01
C ARG A 557 -0.24 34.62 14.34
N PRO A 558 0.58 34.65 15.41
CA PRO A 558 0.21 34.10 16.72
C PRO A 558 -1.01 34.81 17.32
N ASP A 559 -1.21 36.09 16.96
CA ASP A 559 -2.35 36.92 17.42
C ASP A 559 -3.72 36.30 17.10
N ARG A 560 -3.79 35.48 16.04
CA ARG A 560 -5.02 34.79 15.66
C ARG A 560 -5.31 33.55 16.50
N LEU A 561 -4.28 32.93 17.08
CA LEU A 561 -4.42 31.69 17.85
C LEU A 561 -4.94 31.95 19.26
N LEU A 562 -4.52 33.07 19.86
CA LEU A 562 -4.93 33.50 21.19
C LEU A 562 -5.82 34.76 21.12
N ALA A 563 -6.60 34.91 20.05
CA ALA A 563 -7.32 36.16 19.75
C ALA A 563 -8.27 36.57 20.88
N GLU A 564 -9.10 35.65 21.39
CA GLU A 564 -10.08 35.96 22.44
C GLU A 564 -9.41 36.43 23.73
N SER A 565 -8.42 35.68 24.22
CA SER A 565 -7.69 36.03 25.44
C SER A 565 -6.85 37.30 25.27
N ALA A 566 -6.24 37.53 24.11
CA ALA A 566 -5.48 38.76 23.83
C ALA A 566 -6.39 40.00 23.74
N GLN A 567 -7.55 39.88 23.10
CA GLN A 567 -8.53 40.95 23.02
C GLN A 567 -9.19 41.23 24.38
N ALA A 568 -9.46 40.19 25.18
CA ALA A 568 -9.91 40.36 26.56
C ALA A 568 -8.85 41.11 27.41
N CYS A 569 -7.57 40.79 27.21
CA CYS A 569 -6.47 41.52 27.84
C CYS A 569 -6.39 42.99 27.39
N CYS A 570 -6.72 43.30 26.12
CA CYS A 570 -6.85 44.67 25.64
C CYS A 570 -7.91 45.44 26.45
N LEU A 571 -9.09 44.83 26.66
CA LEU A 571 -10.17 45.43 27.46
C LEU A 571 -9.78 45.65 28.93
N LEU A 572 -9.05 44.70 29.54
CA LEU A 572 -8.52 44.86 30.90
C LEU A 572 -7.53 46.03 31.00
N GLY A 573 -6.74 46.24 29.94
CA GLY A 573 -5.72 47.30 29.85
C GLY A 573 -6.24 48.69 29.49
N LEU A 574 -7.53 48.87 29.20
CA LEU A 574 -8.10 50.18 28.86
C LEU A 574 -7.95 51.20 30.01
N ALA A 575 -7.81 52.48 29.66
CA ALA A 575 -7.88 53.55 30.66
C ALA A 575 -9.24 53.55 31.37
N ARG A 576 -9.27 53.91 32.67
CA ARG A 576 -10.48 53.83 33.52
C ARG A 576 -11.70 54.52 32.89
N GLY A 577 -11.53 55.72 32.34
CA GLY A 577 -12.61 56.47 31.70
C GLY A 577 -13.20 55.75 30.48
N THR A 578 -12.34 55.28 29.57
CA THR A 578 -12.75 54.52 28.37
C THR A 578 -13.44 53.22 28.74
N ALA A 579 -12.89 52.49 29.72
CA ALA A 579 -13.47 51.24 30.19
C ALA A 579 -14.82 51.43 30.87
N ALA A 580 -15.01 52.50 31.65
CA ALA A 580 -16.28 52.84 32.29
C ALA A 580 -17.37 53.19 31.27
N LEU A 581 -17.03 54.01 30.27
CA LEU A 581 -17.95 54.37 29.17
C LEU A 581 -18.34 53.15 28.35
N LEU A 582 -17.37 52.31 27.98
CA LEU A 582 -17.64 51.07 27.25
C LEU A 582 -18.51 50.12 28.09
N ARG A 583 -18.25 49.96 29.39
CA ARG A 583 -19.07 49.14 30.28
C ARG A 583 -20.51 49.64 30.36
N GLN A 584 -20.70 50.96 30.42
CA GLN A 584 -22.03 51.57 30.45
C GLN A 584 -22.78 51.39 29.12
N ALA A 585 -22.10 51.58 27.99
CA ALA A 585 -22.66 51.38 26.66
C ALA A 585 -23.06 49.92 26.41
N LEU A 586 -22.25 48.96 26.87
CA LEU A 586 -22.53 47.53 26.73
C LEU A 586 -23.59 47.01 27.72
N ALA A 587 -23.81 47.68 28.87
CA ALA A 587 -24.77 47.25 29.89
C ALA A 587 -26.18 47.86 29.71
N GLY A 588 -26.30 48.98 28.97
CA GLY A 588 -27.58 49.65 28.71
C GLY A 588 -28.30 49.12 27.46
N PRO A 589 -29.59 49.46 27.27
CA PRO A 589 -30.25 49.21 25.99
C PRO A 589 -29.54 49.99 24.88
N PRO A 590 -29.41 49.44 23.66
CA PRO A 590 -28.75 50.12 22.55
C PRO A 590 -29.44 51.45 22.29
N ARG A 591 -28.69 52.55 22.40
CA ARG A 591 -29.17 53.90 22.07
C ARG A 591 -29.14 54.08 20.57
N ASP A 592 -30.03 54.92 20.04
CA ASP A 592 -30.08 55.21 18.60
C ASP A 592 -28.71 55.71 18.10
N GLY A 593 -28.04 54.91 17.26
CA GLY A 593 -26.73 55.21 16.67
C GLY A 593 -25.51 54.62 17.39
N GLU A 594 -25.68 53.95 18.54
CA GLU A 594 -24.60 53.22 19.24
C GLU A 594 -24.67 51.73 18.85
N ASP A 595 -23.77 51.27 17.98
CA ASP A 595 -23.59 49.84 17.68
C ASP A 595 -22.47 49.27 18.58
N PRO A 596 -22.81 48.41 19.58
CA PRO A 596 -21.85 47.78 20.48
C PRO A 596 -20.72 47.05 19.75
N LEU A 597 -21.01 46.45 18.60
CA LEU A 597 -20.01 45.73 17.81
C LEU A 597 -19.04 46.70 17.16
N ARG A 598 -19.53 47.84 16.66
CA ARG A 598 -18.68 48.88 16.07
C ARG A 598 -17.73 49.47 17.10
N MET A 599 -18.21 49.73 18.32
CA MET A 599 -17.38 50.23 19.42
C MET A 599 -16.26 49.26 19.80
N LEU A 600 -16.53 47.94 19.78
CA LEU A 600 -15.52 46.92 20.01
C LEU A 600 -14.51 46.84 18.85
N LEU A 601 -14.99 46.91 17.61
CA LEU A 601 -14.12 46.90 16.41
C LEU A 601 -13.17 48.09 16.38
N ASP A 602 -13.62 49.28 16.78
CA ASP A 602 -12.79 50.49 16.87
C ASP A 602 -11.67 50.35 17.92
N LEU A 603 -11.85 49.46 18.91
CA LEU A 603 -10.84 49.09 19.90
C LEU A 603 -10.01 47.86 19.51
N GLY A 604 -10.18 47.35 18.29
CA GLY A 604 -9.48 46.15 17.79
C GLY A 604 -10.02 44.84 18.39
N VAL A 605 -11.21 44.85 18.97
CA VAL A 605 -11.89 43.67 19.52
C VAL A 605 -12.89 43.16 18.49
N SER A 606 -12.60 42.01 17.90
CA SER A 606 -13.36 41.40 16.82
C SER A 606 -13.76 39.94 17.08
N SER A 607 -13.16 39.29 18.08
CA SER A 607 -13.38 37.88 18.44
C SER A 607 -14.20 37.71 19.71
N LEU A 608 -14.63 38.79 20.35
CA LEU A 608 -15.49 38.76 21.53
C LEU A 608 -16.85 39.36 21.20
N THR A 609 -17.90 38.72 21.69
CA THR A 609 -19.26 39.28 21.66
C THR A 609 -19.39 40.46 22.64
N PRO A 610 -20.38 41.35 22.46
CA PRO A 610 -20.68 42.43 23.41
C PRO A 610 -20.89 41.91 24.85
N GLU A 611 -21.51 40.74 25.00
CA GLU A 611 -21.76 40.11 26.30
C GLU A 611 -20.46 39.61 26.97
N GLU A 612 -19.58 38.97 26.20
CA GLU A 612 -18.27 38.52 26.69
C GLU A 612 -17.36 39.72 27.04
N ALA A 613 -17.34 40.75 26.21
CA ALA A 613 -16.60 41.99 26.47
C ALA A 613 -17.10 42.66 27.76
N LEU A 614 -18.41 42.71 27.98
CA LEU A 614 -19.00 43.20 29.22
C LEU A 614 -18.60 42.32 30.42
N ALA A 615 -18.59 41.00 30.28
CA ALA A 615 -18.17 40.07 31.33
C ALA A 615 -16.70 40.30 31.73
N VAL A 616 -15.81 40.56 30.76
CA VAL A 616 -14.40 40.92 31.00
C VAL A 616 -14.29 42.24 31.76
N LEU A 617 -15.00 43.30 31.33
CA LEU A 617 -14.97 44.60 31.99
C LEU A 617 -15.51 44.53 33.43
N LYS A 618 -16.49 43.66 33.70
CA LYS A 618 -17.00 43.38 35.06
C LYS A 618 -15.98 42.69 35.98
N ARG A 619 -14.78 42.33 35.52
CA ARG A 619 -13.71 41.81 36.38
C ARG A 619 -12.82 42.90 36.96
N ARG A 620 -12.95 44.14 36.48
CA ARG A 620 -12.19 45.28 36.94
C ARG A 620 -12.82 45.94 38.16
N ILE A 621 -12.16 45.83 39.31
CA ILE A 621 -12.67 46.35 40.58
C ILE A 621 -12.70 47.90 40.62
N ASP A 622 -11.88 48.57 39.80
CA ASP A 622 -11.82 50.03 39.73
C ASP A 622 -13.02 50.66 38.99
N LEU A 623 -13.82 49.83 38.32
CA LEU A 623 -15.06 50.24 37.66
C LEU A 623 -16.29 50.08 38.57
N ASP A 624 -16.21 49.32 39.65
CA ASP A 624 -17.32 49.10 40.58
C ASP A 624 -17.51 50.24 41.58
N GLN A 625 -16.50 51.10 41.74
CA GLN A 625 -16.54 52.30 42.59
C GLN A 625 -17.03 53.55 41.82
N ALA A 626 -18.12 53.43 41.06
CA ALA A 626 -18.77 54.55 40.39
C ALA A 626 -19.97 55.06 41.19
#